data_AF-A0AAC9N8Y6-F1
#
_entry.id   AF-A0AAC9N8Y6-F1
#
_cell.length_a   1.000
_cell.length_b   1.000
_cell.length_c   1.000
_cell.angle_alpha   90.00
_cell.angle_beta   90.00
_cell.angle_gamma   90.00
#
_symmetry.space_group_name_H-M   'P 1'
#
loop_
_entity.id
_entity.type
_entity.pdbx_description
1 polymer ?
#
loop_
_entity_poly.entity_id
_entity_poly.type
_entity_poly.pdbx_seq_one_letter_code
_entity_poly.pdbx_strand_id
1 'polypeptide(L)'
;MELSIGLLAVSVAVAAAVLSVALPRVATPGAMTLFLRFAAVSGVCAVGSSAMYLIYGTGGGMITLVAGDVAMVLAPALLLVAVRVLDGSRAIRTSMATLALALLVATVTATVPLPTSLAVKALALTVVSGACAWAAIRARVEPSGPLRIIAVVTAVYALYSLARVVVGFGAGWDSPLYLTAFSFAPATVLGALAVLLNGASVVRLRFGPRVAEPPTRCAPGAAVVLGDWDLASAAYGPDRMRALLVDLRAAARDLDPEAADVAGGVETSVPNATTALGERLRTAYDWNPEEVILLVDGAATAAIRTHPGRTRGRGSSRS
;
A
#
# COMPACT_ATOMS: atom_id res chain seq x y z
N MET A 1 -22.56 -8.73 -31.14
CA MET A 1 -21.95 -9.44 -29.99
C MET A 1 -20.59 -8.87 -29.60
N GLU A 2 -19.71 -8.48 -30.54
CA GLU A 2 -18.38 -7.93 -30.24
C GLU A 2 -18.40 -6.59 -29.50
N LEU A 3 -19.37 -5.74 -29.81
CA LEU A 3 -19.65 -4.51 -29.04
C LEU A 3 -20.03 -4.80 -27.57
N SER A 4 -20.70 -5.92 -27.27
CA SER A 4 -21.14 -6.26 -25.91
C SER A 4 -19.98 -6.71 -25.02
N ILE A 5 -18.98 -7.42 -25.54
CA ILE A 5 -17.83 -7.89 -24.74
C ILE A 5 -16.87 -6.73 -24.46
N GLY A 6 -16.65 -5.86 -25.46
CA GLY A 6 -15.91 -4.60 -25.28
C GLY A 6 -16.60 -3.66 -24.29
N LEU A 7 -17.94 -3.52 -24.38
CA LEU A 7 -18.71 -2.77 -23.38
C LEU A 7 -18.61 -3.40 -22.00
N LEU A 8 -18.62 -4.72 -21.86
CA LEU A 8 -18.58 -5.39 -20.56
C LEU A 8 -17.21 -5.19 -19.89
N ALA A 9 -16.11 -5.28 -20.63
CA ALA A 9 -14.78 -5.00 -20.12
C ALA A 9 -14.60 -3.52 -19.71
N VAL A 10 -15.09 -2.59 -20.53
CA VAL A 10 -15.09 -1.14 -20.22
C VAL A 10 -15.99 -0.86 -19.03
N SER A 11 -17.15 -1.51 -18.95
CA SER A 11 -18.11 -1.34 -17.83
C SER A 11 -17.57 -1.90 -16.53
N VAL A 12 -16.84 -3.02 -16.54
CA VAL A 12 -16.18 -3.57 -15.35
C VAL A 12 -15.02 -2.67 -14.90
N ALA A 13 -14.23 -2.13 -15.84
CA ALA A 13 -13.17 -1.18 -15.53
C ALA A 13 -13.70 0.15 -14.98
N VAL A 14 -14.78 0.67 -15.56
CA VAL A 14 -15.48 1.87 -15.09
C VAL A 14 -16.17 1.60 -13.77
N ALA A 15 -16.83 0.47 -13.58
CA ALA A 15 -17.44 0.09 -12.30
C ALA A 15 -16.38 -0.07 -11.20
N ALA A 16 -15.22 -0.65 -11.50
CA ALA A 16 -14.11 -0.76 -10.55
C ALA A 16 -13.51 0.62 -10.21
N ALA A 17 -13.36 1.51 -11.20
CA ALA A 17 -12.92 2.89 -11.01
C ALA A 17 -13.94 3.71 -10.19
N VAL A 18 -15.22 3.58 -10.49
CA VAL A 18 -16.32 4.24 -9.76
C VAL A 18 -16.41 3.69 -8.34
N LEU A 19 -16.28 2.37 -8.11
CA LEU A 19 -16.23 1.79 -6.76
C LEU A 19 -15.03 2.30 -5.96
N SER A 20 -13.87 2.48 -6.60
CA SER A 20 -12.65 2.96 -5.94
C SER A 20 -12.65 4.47 -5.70
N VAL A 21 -13.43 5.24 -6.47
CA VAL A 21 -13.71 6.66 -6.23
C VAL A 21 -14.82 6.85 -5.18
N ALA A 22 -15.82 5.95 -5.14
CA ALA A 22 -16.98 6.02 -4.26
C ALA A 22 -16.73 5.53 -2.82
N LEU A 23 -15.61 4.83 -2.56
CA LEU A 23 -15.25 4.44 -1.20
C LEU A 23 -14.89 5.69 -0.36
N PRO A 24 -15.61 5.96 0.75
CA PRO A 24 -15.72 7.31 1.31
C PRO A 24 -14.39 7.82 1.87
N ARG A 25 -14.12 9.10 1.62
CA ARG A 25 -13.07 9.87 2.27
C ARG A 25 -13.45 10.09 3.74
N VAL A 26 -12.70 9.49 4.66
CA VAL A 26 -12.75 9.83 6.08
C VAL A 26 -11.31 9.99 6.57
N ALA A 27 -10.96 11.24 6.90
CA ALA A 27 -9.67 11.72 7.40
C ALA A 27 -8.44 11.43 6.50
N THR A 28 -7.32 12.10 6.79
CA THR A 28 -6.05 12.05 6.04
C THR A 28 -5.73 10.60 5.62
N PRO A 29 -5.70 10.30 4.31
CA PRO A 29 -5.65 8.91 3.88
C PRO A 29 -4.33 8.28 4.31
N GLY A 30 -4.40 7.29 5.20
CA GLY A 30 -3.22 6.50 5.60
C GLY A 30 -2.56 5.83 4.39
N ALA A 31 -1.28 5.47 4.52
CA ALA A 31 -0.46 4.92 3.44
C ALA A 31 -1.12 3.73 2.71
N MET A 32 -1.85 2.87 3.43
CA MET A 32 -2.60 1.74 2.87
C MET A 32 -3.73 2.19 1.92
N THR A 33 -4.47 3.24 2.26
CA THR A 33 -5.57 3.74 1.42
C THR A 33 -5.04 4.33 0.11
N LEU A 34 -3.92 5.07 0.18
CA LEU A 34 -3.26 5.59 -1.01
C LEU A 34 -2.65 4.46 -1.86
N PHE A 35 -2.01 3.47 -1.24
CA PHE A 35 -1.53 2.25 -1.91
C PHE A 35 -2.65 1.57 -2.71
N LEU A 36 -3.82 1.33 -2.09
CA LEU A 36 -4.95 0.68 -2.76
C LEU A 36 -5.49 1.49 -3.93
N ARG A 37 -5.52 2.82 -3.81
CA ARG A 37 -5.94 3.70 -4.92
C ARG A 37 -4.99 3.58 -6.11
N PHE A 38 -3.68 3.71 -5.89
CA PHE A 38 -2.70 3.58 -6.97
C PHE A 38 -2.67 2.16 -7.56
N ALA A 39 -2.80 1.12 -6.73
CA ALA A 39 -2.90 -0.25 -7.19
C ALA A 39 -4.18 -0.50 -8.01
N ALA A 40 -5.32 0.08 -7.62
CA ALA A 40 -6.57 -0.01 -8.38
C ALA A 40 -6.44 0.69 -9.73
N VAL A 41 -5.90 1.91 -9.77
CA VAL A 41 -5.68 2.63 -11.05
C VAL A 41 -4.68 1.87 -11.94
N SER A 42 -3.62 1.29 -11.36
CA SER A 42 -2.72 0.39 -12.07
C SER A 42 -3.48 -0.78 -12.73
N GLY A 43 -4.41 -1.41 -12.00
CA GLY A 43 -5.23 -2.49 -12.53
C GLY A 43 -6.13 -2.03 -13.68
N VAL A 44 -6.76 -0.87 -13.54
CA VAL A 44 -7.59 -0.25 -14.61
C VAL A 44 -6.75 0.05 -15.85
N CYS A 45 -5.54 0.59 -15.68
CA CYS A 45 -4.62 0.83 -16.80
C CYS A 45 -4.23 -0.47 -17.51
N ALA A 46 -3.98 -1.55 -16.76
CA ALA A 46 -3.63 -2.83 -17.37
C ALA A 46 -4.78 -3.43 -18.19
N VAL A 47 -6.01 -3.42 -17.65
CA VAL A 47 -7.21 -3.89 -18.37
C VAL A 47 -7.52 -3.00 -19.57
N GLY A 48 -7.42 -1.67 -19.39
CA GLY A 48 -7.63 -0.69 -20.44
C GLY A 48 -6.64 -0.85 -21.59
N SER A 49 -5.38 -1.14 -21.30
CA SER A 49 -4.35 -1.41 -22.30
C SER A 49 -4.72 -2.61 -23.19
N SER A 50 -5.11 -3.74 -22.58
CA SER A 50 -5.57 -4.92 -23.33
C SER A 50 -6.78 -4.61 -24.20
N ALA A 51 -7.76 -3.87 -23.69
CA ALA A 51 -8.93 -3.46 -24.46
C ALA A 51 -8.54 -2.59 -25.67
N MET A 52 -7.63 -1.63 -25.48
CA MET A 52 -7.16 -0.76 -26.55
C MET A 52 -6.41 -1.52 -27.64
N TYR A 53 -5.60 -2.53 -27.30
CA TYR A 53 -4.98 -3.38 -28.32
C TYR A 53 -5.96 -4.26 -29.09
N LEU A 54 -7.01 -4.75 -28.44
CA LEU A 54 -8.07 -5.50 -29.14
C LEU A 54 -8.77 -4.60 -30.17
N ILE A 55 -9.11 -3.38 -29.77
CA ILE A 55 -9.73 -2.40 -30.68
C ILE A 55 -8.76 -2.02 -31.80
N TYR A 56 -7.46 -1.88 -31.51
CA TYR A 56 -6.45 -1.67 -32.56
C TYR A 56 -6.42 -2.83 -33.56
N GLY A 57 -6.44 -4.08 -33.09
CA GLY A 57 -6.44 -5.27 -33.93
C GLY A 57 -7.66 -5.39 -34.84
N THR A 58 -8.79 -4.76 -34.50
CA THR A 58 -10.01 -4.72 -35.33
C THR A 58 -10.13 -3.44 -36.19
N GLY A 59 -9.08 -2.62 -36.27
CA GLY A 59 -9.03 -1.43 -37.13
C GLY A 59 -9.17 -0.09 -36.41
N GLY A 60 -9.00 -0.04 -35.08
CA GLY A 60 -9.15 1.17 -34.25
C GLY A 60 -8.17 2.32 -34.49
N GLY A 61 -7.27 2.21 -35.47
CA GLY A 61 -6.36 3.27 -35.87
C GLY A 61 -5.25 3.58 -34.86
N MET A 62 -4.46 4.61 -35.13
CA MET A 62 -3.24 4.90 -34.36
C MET A 62 -3.51 5.39 -32.93
N ILE A 63 -4.66 6.01 -32.69
CA ILE A 63 -5.02 6.56 -31.37
C ILE A 63 -5.21 5.44 -30.34
N THR A 64 -5.84 4.32 -30.71
CA THR A 64 -6.02 3.18 -29.81
C THR A 64 -4.69 2.50 -29.49
N LEU A 65 -3.77 2.45 -30.46
CA LEU A 65 -2.41 1.97 -30.25
C LEU A 65 -1.65 2.82 -29.22
N VAL A 66 -1.66 4.15 -29.37
CA VAL A 66 -1.00 5.09 -28.44
C VAL A 66 -1.61 4.97 -27.04
N ALA A 67 -2.94 4.97 -26.94
CA ALA A 67 -3.63 4.81 -25.66
C ALA A 67 -3.29 3.46 -24.98
N GLY A 68 -3.23 2.38 -25.76
CA GLY A 68 -2.83 1.06 -25.30
C GLY A 68 -1.40 1.03 -24.76
N ASP A 69 -0.45 1.62 -25.49
CA ASP A 69 0.97 1.70 -25.11
C ASP A 69 1.17 2.49 -23.81
N VAL A 70 0.54 3.66 -23.71
CA VAL A 70 0.62 4.52 -22.52
C VAL A 70 0.03 3.80 -21.30
N ALA A 71 -1.15 3.20 -21.44
CA ALA A 71 -1.79 2.45 -20.37
C ALA A 71 -0.96 1.23 -19.93
N MET A 72 -0.29 0.56 -20.87
CA MET A 72 0.59 -0.59 -20.60
C MET A 72 1.77 -0.21 -19.70
N VAL A 73 2.36 0.97 -19.94
CA VAL A 73 3.50 1.48 -19.16
C VAL A 73 3.05 2.09 -17.84
N LEU A 74 1.89 2.77 -17.82
CA LEU A 74 1.32 3.37 -16.62
C LEU A 74 0.97 2.32 -15.56
N ALA A 75 0.53 1.12 -15.95
CA ALA A 75 0.19 0.07 -15.00
C ALA A 75 1.34 -0.26 -14.02
N PRO A 76 2.50 -0.77 -14.45
CA PRO A 76 3.61 -1.05 -13.53
C PRO A 76 4.18 0.22 -12.88
N ALA A 77 4.04 1.38 -13.51
CA ALA A 77 4.50 2.65 -12.97
C ALA A 77 3.68 3.10 -11.75
N LEU A 78 2.36 2.99 -11.83
CA LEU A 78 1.44 3.28 -10.73
C LEU A 78 1.56 2.24 -9.62
N LEU A 79 1.83 0.97 -9.96
CA LEU A 79 2.15 -0.05 -8.96
C LEU A 79 3.44 0.26 -8.19
N LEU A 80 4.48 0.75 -8.87
CA LEU A 80 5.70 1.25 -8.24
C LEU A 80 5.40 2.41 -7.28
N VAL A 81 4.60 3.40 -7.71
CA VAL A 81 4.17 4.52 -6.85
C VAL A 81 3.41 3.98 -5.63
N ALA A 82 2.51 3.02 -5.82
CA ALA A 82 1.78 2.39 -4.73
C ALA A 82 2.75 1.80 -3.68
N VAL A 83 3.70 0.96 -4.11
CA VAL A 83 4.68 0.34 -3.21
C VAL A 83 5.52 1.38 -2.47
N ARG A 84 5.91 2.47 -3.15
CA ARG A 84 6.70 3.56 -2.55
C ARG A 84 5.94 4.38 -1.52
N VAL A 85 4.64 4.59 -1.74
CA VAL A 85 3.73 5.20 -0.77
C VAL A 85 3.58 4.31 0.46
N LEU A 86 3.45 2.99 0.24
CA LEU A 86 3.32 2.03 1.33
C LEU A 86 4.57 1.97 2.23
N ASP A 87 5.77 2.12 1.65
CA ASP A 87 7.06 2.19 2.35
C ASP A 87 7.33 3.54 3.05
N GLY A 88 6.38 4.50 2.99
CA GLY A 88 6.54 5.83 3.61
C GLY A 88 7.54 6.75 2.92
N SER A 89 8.09 6.36 1.78
CA SER A 89 9.04 7.16 1.01
C SER A 89 8.34 8.32 0.27
N ARG A 90 9.05 9.42 -0.02
CA ARG A 90 8.50 10.59 -0.74
C ARG A 90 8.06 10.22 -2.17
N ALA A 91 6.80 9.80 -2.30
CA ALA A 91 6.20 9.32 -3.54
C ALA A 91 6.04 10.40 -4.64
N ILE A 92 6.14 11.69 -4.29
CA ILE A 92 5.98 12.80 -5.23
C ILE A 92 6.98 12.71 -6.40
N ARG A 93 8.26 12.43 -6.10
CA ARG A 93 9.30 12.32 -7.12
C ARG A 93 9.04 11.14 -8.07
N THR A 94 8.58 10.02 -7.54
CA THR A 94 8.22 8.86 -8.36
C THR A 94 6.99 9.15 -9.21
N SER A 95 5.96 9.81 -8.67
CA SER A 95 4.78 10.20 -9.44
C SER A 95 5.12 11.15 -10.60
N MET A 96 6.00 12.13 -10.38
CA MET A 96 6.49 13.00 -11.44
C MET A 96 7.28 12.22 -12.51
N ALA A 97 8.14 11.30 -12.10
CA ALA A 97 8.87 10.44 -13.03
C ALA A 97 7.94 9.54 -13.85
N THR A 98 6.88 8.99 -13.23
CA THR A 98 5.88 8.19 -13.96
C THR A 98 5.10 9.00 -14.98
N LEU A 99 4.77 10.26 -14.67
CA LEU A 99 4.10 11.17 -15.60
C LEU A 99 5.02 11.52 -16.79
N ALA A 100 6.27 11.87 -16.51
CA ALA A 100 7.26 12.17 -17.54
C ALA A 100 7.49 10.96 -18.46
N LEU A 101 7.57 9.75 -17.90
CA LEU A 101 7.71 8.53 -18.69
C LEU A 101 6.48 8.25 -19.57
N ALA A 102 5.26 8.44 -19.05
CA ALA A 102 4.04 8.26 -19.82
C ALA A 102 3.98 9.24 -21.01
N LEU A 103 4.36 10.50 -20.79
CA LEU A 103 4.47 11.51 -21.85
C LEU A 103 5.54 11.15 -22.89
N LEU A 104 6.69 10.64 -22.46
CA LEU A 104 7.74 10.17 -23.35
C LEU A 104 7.25 9.02 -24.24
N VAL A 105 6.59 8.02 -23.65
CA VAL A 105 6.04 6.88 -24.43
C VAL A 105 4.96 7.35 -25.39
N ALA A 106 4.05 8.23 -24.95
CA ALA A 106 3.01 8.79 -25.82
C ALA A 106 3.60 9.53 -27.02
N THR A 107 4.58 10.40 -26.79
CA THR A 107 5.24 11.18 -27.85
C THR A 107 6.02 10.29 -28.80
N VAL A 108 6.76 9.31 -28.30
CA VAL A 108 7.51 8.37 -29.14
C VAL A 108 6.57 7.50 -29.98
N THR A 109 5.50 6.94 -29.39
CA THR A 109 4.54 6.14 -30.16
C THR A 109 3.83 6.97 -31.24
N ALA A 110 3.55 8.25 -30.98
CA ALA A 110 2.88 9.12 -31.94
C ALA A 110 3.79 9.63 -33.08
N THR A 111 5.10 9.71 -32.86
CA THR A 111 6.03 10.38 -33.79
C THR A 111 7.01 9.44 -34.49
N VAL A 112 7.25 8.24 -33.94
CA VAL A 112 8.29 7.33 -34.43
C VAL A 112 7.67 6.09 -35.08
N PRO A 113 8.03 5.76 -36.33
CA PRO A 113 7.54 4.55 -36.99
C PRO A 113 8.00 3.26 -36.27
N LEU A 114 7.20 2.20 -36.40
CA LEU A 114 7.64 0.85 -36.04
C LEU A 114 8.88 0.50 -36.88
N PRO A 115 9.96 -0.09 -36.34
CA PRO A 115 10.08 -0.86 -35.09
C PRO A 115 10.67 -0.12 -33.89
N THR A 116 11.18 1.11 -34.06
CA THR A 116 11.87 1.88 -33.01
C THR A 116 10.96 2.22 -31.82
N SER A 117 9.67 2.46 -32.07
CA SER A 117 8.66 2.66 -31.03
C SER A 117 8.51 1.44 -30.10
N LEU A 118 8.58 0.22 -30.66
CA LEU A 118 8.51 -1.03 -29.87
C LEU A 118 9.72 -1.19 -28.95
N ALA A 119 10.91 -0.80 -29.40
CA ALA A 119 12.13 -0.85 -28.60
C ALA A 119 12.05 0.09 -27.40
N VAL A 120 11.65 1.35 -27.62
CA VAL A 120 11.52 2.35 -26.54
C VAL A 120 10.49 1.92 -25.50
N LYS A 121 9.35 1.40 -25.96
CA LYS A 121 8.31 0.87 -25.08
C LYS A 121 8.81 -0.32 -24.24
N ALA A 122 9.47 -1.29 -24.88
CA ALA A 122 9.95 -2.47 -24.18
C ALA A 122 11.04 -2.10 -23.15
N LEU A 123 11.92 -1.14 -23.47
CA LEU A 123 12.87 -0.57 -22.53
C LEU A 123 12.20 0.15 -21.36
N ALA A 124 11.17 0.97 -21.63
CA ALA A 124 10.41 1.66 -20.60
C ALA A 124 9.76 0.67 -19.62
N LEU A 125 9.16 -0.41 -20.14
CA LEU A 125 8.60 -1.49 -19.31
C LEU A 125 9.68 -2.18 -18.47
N THR A 126 10.84 -2.51 -19.05
CA THR A 126 11.95 -3.12 -18.30
C THR A 126 12.39 -2.23 -17.13
N VAL A 127 12.59 -0.94 -17.37
CA VAL A 127 13.06 0.00 -16.34
C VAL A 127 12.02 0.14 -15.23
N VAL A 128 10.75 0.33 -15.57
CA VAL A 128 9.68 0.54 -14.58
C VAL A 128 9.41 -0.72 -13.78
N SER A 129 9.26 -1.87 -14.45
CA SER A 129 9.00 -3.14 -13.78
C SER A 129 10.20 -3.57 -12.92
N GLY A 130 11.44 -3.32 -13.38
CA GLY A 130 12.64 -3.53 -12.58
C GLY A 130 12.71 -2.61 -11.35
N ALA A 131 12.37 -1.33 -11.51
CA ALA A 131 12.28 -0.38 -10.41
C ALA A 131 11.18 -0.75 -9.40
N CYS A 132 10.04 -1.26 -9.88
CA CYS A 132 8.95 -1.77 -9.04
C CYS A 132 9.40 -3.00 -8.24
N ALA A 133 10.07 -3.96 -8.90
CA ALA A 133 10.61 -5.14 -8.24
C ALA A 133 11.62 -4.76 -7.15
N TRP A 134 12.55 -3.85 -7.47
CA TRP A 134 13.52 -3.35 -6.53
C TRP A 134 12.89 -2.63 -5.33
N ALA A 135 11.88 -1.79 -5.58
CA ALA A 135 11.14 -1.11 -4.52
C ALA A 135 10.41 -2.11 -3.62
N ALA A 136 9.77 -3.13 -4.21
CA ALA A 136 9.05 -4.17 -3.46
C ALA A 136 9.99 -5.06 -2.62
N ILE A 137 11.21 -5.34 -3.09
CA ILE A 137 12.23 -6.09 -2.33
C ILE A 137 12.74 -5.27 -1.14
N ARG A 138 12.93 -3.96 -1.32
CA ARG A 138 13.45 -3.07 -0.27
C ARG A 138 12.40 -2.58 0.71
N ALA A 139 11.11 -2.68 0.38
CA ALA A 139 10.03 -2.23 1.23
C ALA A 139 10.06 -2.98 2.57
N ARG A 140 10.17 -2.24 3.68
CA ARG A 140 10.17 -2.80 5.03
C ARG A 140 8.76 -2.80 5.61
N VAL A 141 7.84 -3.45 4.91
CA VAL A 141 6.42 -3.49 5.29
C VAL A 141 6.02 -4.92 5.58
N GLU A 142 5.49 -5.15 6.77
CA GLU A 142 4.84 -6.41 7.13
C GLU A 142 3.39 -6.41 6.61
N PRO A 143 2.88 -7.53 6.05
CA PRO A 143 3.53 -8.82 5.81
C PRO A 143 4.40 -8.84 4.53
N SER A 144 5.61 -9.42 4.62
CA SER A 144 6.56 -9.48 3.50
C SER A 144 6.17 -10.46 2.38
N GLY A 145 5.27 -11.41 2.66
CA GLY A 145 4.88 -12.47 1.72
C GLY A 145 4.29 -11.93 0.40
N PRO A 146 3.19 -11.15 0.44
CA PRO A 146 2.58 -10.58 -0.77
C PRO A 146 3.50 -9.62 -1.52
N LEU A 147 4.34 -8.85 -0.81
CA LEU A 147 5.33 -7.96 -1.44
C LEU A 147 6.40 -8.73 -2.22
N ARG A 148 6.84 -9.90 -1.72
CA ARG A 148 7.75 -10.78 -2.47
C ARG A 148 7.11 -11.31 -3.75
N ILE A 149 5.81 -11.62 -3.74
CA ILE A 149 5.11 -12.05 -4.96
C ILE A 149 5.09 -10.91 -5.98
N ILE A 150 4.74 -9.69 -5.56
CA ILE A 150 4.78 -8.50 -6.44
C ILE A 150 6.19 -8.31 -7.00
N ALA A 151 7.23 -8.45 -6.16
CA ALA A 151 8.62 -8.33 -6.58
C ALA A 151 9.01 -9.38 -7.65
N VAL A 152 8.68 -10.65 -7.41
CA VAL A 152 9.00 -11.75 -8.35
C VAL A 152 8.27 -11.56 -9.66
N VAL A 153 6.97 -11.26 -9.64
CA VAL A 153 6.16 -11.06 -10.84
C VAL A 153 6.68 -9.90 -11.67
N THR A 154 6.97 -8.76 -11.04
CA THR A 154 7.49 -7.58 -11.74
C THR A 154 8.93 -7.78 -12.24
N ALA A 155 9.75 -8.55 -11.53
CA ALA A 155 11.10 -8.93 -11.98
C ALA A 155 11.05 -9.86 -13.21
N VAL A 156 10.22 -10.89 -13.19
CA VAL A 156 10.03 -11.82 -14.32
C VAL A 156 9.53 -11.05 -15.54
N TYR A 157 8.57 -10.15 -15.36
CA TYR A 157 8.06 -9.33 -16.45
C TYR A 157 9.13 -8.39 -17.00
N ALA A 158 9.97 -7.78 -16.15
CA ALA A 158 11.09 -6.94 -16.58
C ALA A 158 12.13 -7.72 -17.39
N LEU A 159 12.49 -8.93 -16.94
CA LEU A 159 13.40 -9.83 -17.64
C LEU A 159 12.85 -10.25 -19.01
N TYR A 160 11.56 -10.56 -19.07
CA TYR A 160 10.89 -10.88 -20.34
C TYR A 160 10.86 -9.68 -21.30
N SER A 161 10.57 -8.46 -20.81
CA SER A 161 10.65 -7.24 -21.62
C SER A 161 12.07 -6.95 -22.10
N LEU A 162 13.09 -7.21 -21.28
CA LEU A 162 14.49 -7.05 -21.67
C LEU A 162 14.88 -8.07 -22.76
N ALA A 163 14.48 -9.34 -22.58
CA ALA A 163 14.72 -10.38 -23.56
C ALA A 163 14.08 -10.04 -24.92
N ARG A 164 12.87 -9.45 -24.92
CA ARG A 164 12.22 -8.96 -26.15
C ARG A 164 13.07 -7.91 -26.88
N VAL A 165 13.68 -6.98 -26.14
CA VAL A 165 14.58 -5.96 -26.72
C VAL A 165 15.82 -6.62 -27.32
N VAL A 166 16.49 -7.48 -26.55
CA VAL A 166 17.72 -8.16 -26.98
C VAL A 166 17.49 -9.00 -28.23
N VAL A 167 16.40 -9.78 -28.26
CA VAL A 167 16.04 -10.59 -29.42
C VAL A 167 15.61 -9.74 -30.61
N GLY A 168 14.83 -8.68 -30.38
CA GLY A 168 14.40 -7.76 -31.44
C GLY A 168 15.57 -7.09 -32.15
N PHE A 169 16.60 -6.66 -31.39
CA PHE A 169 17.81 -6.06 -31.96
C PHE A 169 18.81 -7.10 -32.51
N GLY A 170 18.91 -8.28 -31.91
CA GLY A 170 19.90 -9.30 -32.30
C GLY A 170 19.46 -10.19 -33.46
N ALA A 171 18.21 -10.66 -33.44
CA ALA A 171 17.66 -11.59 -34.44
C ALA A 171 16.71 -10.90 -35.44
N GLY A 172 16.27 -9.67 -35.15
CA GLY A 172 15.30 -8.93 -35.94
C GLY A 172 13.86 -9.12 -35.45
N TRP A 173 13.07 -8.05 -35.56
CA TRP A 173 11.67 -7.98 -35.11
C TRP A 173 10.73 -8.90 -35.91
N ASP A 174 11.11 -9.25 -37.13
CA ASP A 174 10.34 -10.16 -38.00
C ASP A 174 10.86 -11.61 -37.96
N SER A 175 11.82 -11.92 -37.08
CA SER A 175 12.34 -13.27 -36.97
C SER A 175 11.27 -14.25 -36.47
N PRO A 176 11.27 -15.51 -36.96
CA PRO A 176 10.30 -16.52 -36.51
C PRO A 176 10.41 -16.79 -35.00
N LEU A 177 11.60 -16.62 -34.42
CA LEU A 177 11.83 -16.70 -32.98
C LEU A 177 11.14 -15.54 -32.22
N TYR A 178 11.21 -14.32 -32.75
CA TYR A 178 10.50 -13.17 -32.18
C TYR A 178 8.98 -13.35 -32.32
N LEU A 179 8.50 -13.79 -33.49
CA LEU A 179 7.08 -13.98 -33.76
C LEU A 179 6.44 -15.11 -32.93
N THR A 180 7.20 -16.13 -32.55
CA THR A 180 6.68 -17.26 -31.76
C THR A 180 6.74 -17.01 -30.25
N ALA A 181 7.88 -16.53 -29.73
CA ALA A 181 8.09 -16.43 -28.28
C ALA A 181 7.89 -15.00 -27.70
N PHE A 182 8.08 -13.96 -28.53
CA PHE A 182 8.12 -12.57 -28.07
C PHE A 182 7.05 -11.67 -28.69
N SER A 183 6.16 -12.26 -29.51
CA SER A 183 5.06 -11.57 -30.16
C SER A 183 3.94 -11.18 -29.18
N PHE A 184 2.90 -10.57 -29.75
CA PHE A 184 1.78 -10.01 -29.01
C PHE A 184 1.03 -11.04 -28.14
N ALA A 185 0.86 -12.28 -28.63
CA ALA A 185 0.11 -13.31 -27.90
C ALA A 185 0.82 -13.75 -26.60
N PRO A 186 2.10 -14.20 -26.62
CA PRO A 186 2.86 -14.50 -25.40
C PRO A 186 2.93 -13.30 -24.43
N ALA A 187 3.10 -12.10 -24.98
CA ALA A 187 3.13 -10.85 -24.21
C ALA A 187 1.85 -10.64 -23.40
N THR A 188 0.70 -10.86 -24.04
CA THR A 188 -0.61 -10.64 -23.45
C THR A 188 -0.90 -11.67 -22.37
N VAL A 189 -0.54 -12.94 -22.60
CA VAL A 189 -0.69 -14.00 -21.60
C VAL A 189 0.15 -13.73 -20.35
N LEU A 190 1.43 -13.38 -20.53
CA LEU A 190 2.32 -13.03 -19.42
C LEU A 190 1.85 -11.76 -18.70
N GLY A 191 1.38 -10.75 -19.44
CA GLY A 191 0.80 -9.54 -18.86
C GLY A 191 -0.46 -9.85 -18.03
N ALA A 192 -1.37 -10.68 -18.54
CA ALA A 192 -2.58 -11.09 -17.82
C ALA A 192 -2.25 -11.85 -16.52
N LEU A 193 -1.31 -12.80 -16.58
CA LEU A 193 -0.82 -13.51 -15.40
C LEU A 193 -0.21 -12.55 -14.37
N ALA A 194 0.60 -11.58 -14.82
CA ALA A 194 1.21 -10.60 -13.94
C ALA A 194 0.15 -9.74 -13.23
N VAL A 195 -0.89 -9.30 -13.95
CA VAL A 195 -2.01 -8.52 -13.38
C VAL A 195 -2.77 -9.34 -12.34
N LEU A 196 -3.09 -10.60 -12.65
CA LEU A 196 -3.82 -11.48 -11.73
C LEU A 196 -3.03 -11.75 -10.44
N LEU A 197 -1.73 -12.07 -10.56
CA LEU A 197 -0.87 -12.34 -9.41
C LEU A 197 -0.63 -11.08 -8.56
N ASN A 198 -0.43 -9.92 -9.20
CA ASN A 198 -0.31 -8.65 -8.49
C ASN A 198 -1.62 -8.28 -7.78
N GLY A 199 -2.77 -8.43 -8.45
CA GLY A 199 -4.09 -8.19 -7.87
C GLY A 199 -4.36 -9.10 -6.66
N ALA A 200 -4.10 -10.41 -6.79
CA ALA A 200 -4.22 -11.36 -5.68
C ALA A 200 -3.30 -10.99 -4.51
N SER A 201 -2.09 -10.50 -4.79
CA SER A 201 -1.14 -10.03 -3.77
C SER A 201 -1.64 -8.77 -3.07
N VAL A 202 -2.21 -7.81 -3.80
CA VAL A 202 -2.84 -6.60 -3.23
C VAL A 202 -4.02 -6.96 -2.32
N VAL A 203 -4.88 -7.88 -2.75
CA VAL A 203 -6.01 -8.39 -1.94
C VAL A 203 -5.49 -9.08 -0.68
N ARG A 204 -4.48 -9.94 -0.79
CA ARG A 204 -3.81 -10.57 0.36
C ARG A 204 -3.13 -9.57 1.28
N LEU A 205 -2.60 -8.47 0.76
CA LEU A 205 -2.01 -7.42 1.59
C LEU A 205 -3.08 -6.66 2.40
N ARG A 206 -4.28 -6.50 1.82
CA ARG A 206 -5.42 -5.84 2.47
C ARG A 206 -6.10 -6.72 3.53
N PHE A 207 -6.33 -7.99 3.22
CA PHE A 207 -7.14 -8.91 4.02
C PHE A 207 -6.35 -10.03 4.69
N GLY A 208 -5.03 -10.09 4.48
CA GLY A 208 -4.19 -11.12 5.04
C GLY A 208 -4.05 -10.99 6.57
N PRO A 209 -3.79 -12.11 7.27
CA PRO A 209 -3.50 -12.08 8.69
C PRO A 209 -2.28 -11.19 8.93
N ARG A 210 -2.47 -10.09 9.67
CA ARG A 210 -1.34 -9.33 10.20
C ARG A 210 -0.74 -10.17 11.31
N VAL A 211 0.52 -10.54 11.17
CA VAL A 211 1.28 -11.09 12.30
C VAL A 211 1.30 -9.96 13.32
N ALA A 212 0.63 -10.14 14.45
CA ALA A 212 0.68 -9.16 15.52
C ALA A 212 2.15 -9.08 15.97
N GLU A 213 2.75 -7.91 15.87
CA GLU A 213 4.06 -7.67 16.49
C GLU A 213 3.98 -8.12 17.96
N PRO A 214 5.00 -8.83 18.48
CA PRO A 214 5.03 -9.16 19.89
C PRO A 214 4.96 -7.85 20.69
N PRO A 215 3.99 -7.70 21.61
CA PRO A 215 3.79 -6.45 22.32
C PRO A 215 5.08 -6.08 23.06
N THR A 216 5.53 -4.84 22.86
CA THR A 216 6.62 -4.22 23.62
C THR A 216 6.30 -4.42 25.10
N ARG A 217 7.23 -5.04 25.84
CA ARG A 217 7.07 -5.26 27.28
C ARG A 217 7.27 -3.93 28.00
N CYS A 218 6.18 -3.21 28.28
CA CYS A 218 6.21 -2.08 29.19
C CYS A 218 6.36 -2.59 30.63
N ALA A 219 7.10 -1.86 31.48
CA ALA A 219 7.09 -2.11 32.91
C ALA A 219 5.67 -1.82 33.47
N PRO A 220 5.19 -2.58 34.47
CA PRO A 220 3.90 -2.30 35.10
C PRO A 220 3.83 -0.85 35.59
N GLY A 221 2.74 -0.13 35.28
CA GLY A 221 2.54 1.27 35.66
C GLY A 221 3.19 2.33 34.75
N ALA A 222 3.86 1.93 33.66
CA ALA A 222 4.48 2.87 32.71
C ALA A 222 3.54 3.30 31.56
N ALA A 223 2.44 2.59 31.33
CA ALA A 223 1.51 2.88 30.24
C ALA A 223 0.13 3.26 30.78
N VAL A 224 -0.41 4.38 30.30
CA VAL A 224 -1.73 4.89 30.67
C VAL A 224 -2.60 4.98 29.44
N VAL A 225 -3.75 4.33 29.49
CA VAL A 225 -4.66 4.16 28.34
C VAL A 225 -6.06 4.59 28.77
N LEU A 226 -6.83 5.12 27.83
CA LEU A 226 -8.27 5.30 28.03
C LEU A 226 -8.95 3.92 28.00
N GLY A 227 -9.58 3.55 29.11
CA GLY A 227 -10.26 2.29 29.30
C GLY A 227 -11.44 2.10 28.34
N ASP A 228 -11.61 0.85 27.92
CA ASP A 228 -12.72 0.34 27.07
C ASP A 228 -13.21 1.35 26.02
N TRP A 229 -12.36 1.61 25.02
CA TRP A 229 -12.57 2.62 23.98
C TRP A 229 -13.94 2.50 23.30
N ASP A 230 -14.41 1.28 23.03
CA ASP A 230 -15.68 1.06 22.34
C ASP A 230 -16.86 1.50 23.22
N LEU A 231 -16.84 1.13 24.51
CA LEU A 231 -17.85 1.56 25.47
C LEU A 231 -17.81 3.06 25.72
N ALA A 232 -16.61 3.63 25.92
CA ALA A 232 -16.42 5.04 26.15
C ALA A 232 -16.81 5.88 24.92
N SER A 233 -16.50 5.40 23.70
CA SER A 233 -16.90 6.08 22.46
C SER A 233 -18.40 6.03 22.21
N ALA A 234 -19.10 4.97 22.67
CA ALA A 234 -20.55 4.90 22.64
C ALA A 234 -21.21 5.87 23.63
N ALA A 235 -20.59 6.12 24.79
CA ALA A 235 -21.12 7.01 25.82
C ALA A 235 -20.84 8.51 25.54
N TYR A 236 -19.59 8.85 25.20
CA TYR A 236 -19.14 10.24 25.05
C TYR A 236 -19.09 10.72 23.59
N GLY A 237 -19.22 9.80 22.63
CA GLY A 237 -19.06 10.06 21.21
C GLY A 237 -17.60 9.95 20.75
N PRO A 238 -17.37 9.51 19.49
CA PRO A 238 -16.04 9.21 18.97
C PRO A 238 -15.16 10.47 18.83
N ASP A 239 -15.74 11.64 18.58
CA ASP A 239 -15.00 12.88 18.41
C ASP A 239 -14.50 13.44 19.74
N ARG A 240 -15.30 13.33 20.81
CA ARG A 240 -14.88 13.69 22.18
C ARG A 240 -13.75 12.77 22.65
N MET A 241 -13.87 11.46 22.40
CA MET A 241 -12.85 10.50 22.80
C MET A 241 -11.50 10.75 22.10
N ARG A 242 -11.52 11.21 20.84
CA ARG A 242 -10.31 11.65 20.14
C ARG A 242 -9.69 12.90 20.74
N ALA A 243 -10.51 13.88 21.15
CA ALA A 243 -10.03 15.08 21.84
C ALA A 243 -9.33 14.71 23.16
N LEU A 244 -9.95 13.84 23.97
CA LEU A 244 -9.36 13.34 25.21
C LEU A 244 -8.03 12.60 24.95
N LEU A 245 -7.92 11.80 23.89
CA LEU A 245 -6.64 11.18 23.53
C LEU A 245 -5.53 12.20 23.21
N VAL A 246 -5.89 13.32 22.57
CA VAL A 246 -4.96 14.39 22.25
C VAL A 246 -4.48 15.08 23.52
N ASP A 247 -5.39 15.40 24.43
CA ASP A 247 -5.06 16.03 25.71
C ASP A 247 -4.20 15.11 26.58
N LEU A 248 -4.51 13.81 26.64
CA LEU A 248 -3.71 12.81 27.35
C LEU A 248 -2.26 12.77 26.85
N ARG A 249 -2.06 12.80 25.53
CA ARG A 249 -0.71 12.79 24.93
C ARG A 249 0.01 14.12 25.15
N ALA A 250 -0.70 15.24 25.14
CA ALA A 250 -0.12 16.54 25.44
C ALA A 250 0.32 16.62 26.91
N ALA A 251 -0.54 16.21 27.84
CA ALA A 251 -0.23 16.18 29.27
C ALA A 251 0.93 15.23 29.60
N ALA A 252 1.06 14.12 28.88
CA ALA A 252 2.20 13.23 29.05
C ALA A 252 3.51 13.83 28.56
N ARG A 253 3.51 14.56 27.45
CA ARG A 253 4.70 15.28 26.97
C ARG A 253 5.10 16.44 27.89
N ASP A 254 4.14 17.06 28.57
CA ASP A 254 4.42 18.09 29.58
C ASP A 254 5.18 17.52 30.79
N LEU A 255 4.88 16.27 31.18
CA LEU A 255 5.51 15.62 32.34
C LEU A 255 6.78 14.84 31.96
N ASP A 256 6.80 14.27 30.77
CA ASP A 256 7.89 13.45 30.24
C ASP A 256 8.11 13.78 28.75
N PRO A 257 9.15 14.58 28.42
CA PRO A 257 9.47 14.92 27.04
C PRO A 257 9.74 13.70 26.15
N GLU A 258 10.10 12.56 26.73
CA GLU A 258 10.39 11.30 26.02
C GLU A 258 9.16 10.37 25.96
N ALA A 259 7.97 10.85 26.36
CA ALA A 259 6.73 10.06 26.31
C ALA A 259 6.41 9.58 24.88
N ALA A 260 6.07 8.29 24.75
CA ALA A 260 5.76 7.66 23.48
C ALA A 260 4.25 7.42 23.30
N ASP A 261 3.71 7.76 22.13
CA ASP A 261 2.30 7.56 21.82
C ASP A 261 2.01 6.07 21.57
N VAL A 262 1.03 5.51 22.29
CA VAL A 262 0.54 4.14 22.06
C VAL A 262 -0.93 4.13 21.59
N ALA A 263 -1.40 2.97 21.14
CA ALA A 263 -2.80 2.81 20.72
C ALA A 263 -3.74 3.04 21.92
N GLY A 264 -4.57 4.09 21.86
CA GLY A 264 -5.51 4.44 22.93
C GLY A 264 -4.91 5.16 24.13
N GLY A 265 -3.61 5.51 24.12
CA GLY A 265 -2.96 6.08 25.29
C GLY A 265 -1.54 6.59 25.05
N VAL A 266 -0.74 6.57 26.12
CA VAL A 266 0.65 7.02 26.17
C VAL A 266 1.51 6.15 27.11
N GLU A 267 2.77 5.96 26.75
CA GLU A 267 3.80 5.34 27.57
C GLU A 267 4.73 6.44 28.12
N THR A 268 5.03 6.38 29.41
CA THR A 268 5.86 7.37 30.11
C THR A 268 6.74 6.70 31.16
N SER A 269 7.89 7.33 31.41
CA SER A 269 8.81 6.98 32.49
C SER A 269 8.41 7.53 33.86
N VAL A 270 7.32 8.30 33.94
CA VAL A 270 6.85 8.92 35.17
C VAL A 270 6.37 7.86 36.18
N PRO A 271 6.87 7.87 37.43
CA PRO A 271 6.39 6.96 38.47
C PRO A 271 4.93 7.26 38.81
N ASN A 272 4.12 6.21 39.00
CA ASN A 272 2.66 6.31 39.23
C ASN A 272 1.94 7.11 38.13
N ALA A 273 2.23 6.78 36.87
CA ALA A 273 1.79 7.53 35.69
C ALA A 273 0.29 7.82 35.66
N THR A 274 -0.57 6.89 36.08
CA THR A 274 -2.04 7.09 36.10
C THR A 274 -2.45 8.24 37.02
N THR A 275 -1.89 8.30 38.23
CA THR A 275 -2.17 9.36 39.20
C THR A 275 -1.58 10.69 38.74
N ALA A 276 -0.32 10.69 38.31
CA ALA A 276 0.37 11.90 37.87
C ALA A 276 -0.30 12.54 36.64
N LEU A 277 -0.68 11.72 35.64
CA LEU A 277 -1.40 12.19 34.46
C LEU A 277 -2.82 12.64 34.81
N GLY A 278 -3.54 11.92 35.67
CA GLY A 278 -4.88 12.32 36.12
C GLY A 278 -4.89 13.67 36.83
N GLU A 279 -3.90 13.94 37.69
CA GLU A 279 -3.75 15.25 38.34
C GLU A 279 -3.40 16.35 37.33
N ARG A 280 -2.50 16.08 36.39
CA ARG A 280 -2.10 17.05 35.36
C ARG A 280 -3.25 17.40 34.43
N LEU A 281 -4.02 16.40 33.99
CA LEU A 281 -5.17 16.60 33.11
C LEU A 281 -6.29 17.38 33.80
N ARG A 282 -6.54 17.12 35.08
CA ARG A 282 -7.51 17.88 35.88
C ARG A 282 -7.09 19.35 36.09
N THR A 283 -5.79 19.61 36.24
CA THR A 283 -5.29 20.95 36.61
C THR A 283 -4.94 21.83 35.43
N ALA A 284 -4.50 21.26 34.31
CA ALA A 284 -4.02 22.01 33.15
C ALA A 284 -4.87 21.82 31.88
N TYR A 285 -5.71 20.79 31.82
CA TYR A 285 -6.51 20.44 30.64
C TYR A 285 -8.02 20.37 30.95
N ASP A 286 -8.45 20.83 32.12
CA ASP A 286 -9.85 20.93 32.57
C ASP A 286 -10.66 19.62 32.45
N TRP A 287 -10.01 18.47 32.65
CA TRP A 287 -10.72 17.19 32.66
C TRP A 287 -11.62 17.05 33.87
N ASN A 288 -12.83 16.52 33.63
CA ASN A 288 -13.79 16.20 34.67
C ASN A 288 -13.38 14.91 35.42
N PRO A 289 -13.83 14.72 36.67
CA PRO A 289 -13.55 13.50 37.43
C PRO A 289 -13.97 12.21 36.70
N GLU A 290 -15.08 12.25 35.97
CA GLU A 290 -15.56 11.12 35.16
C GLU A 290 -14.61 10.77 34.00
N GLU A 291 -13.96 11.77 33.41
CA GLU A 291 -13.00 11.59 32.32
C GLU A 291 -11.65 11.07 32.87
N VAL A 292 -11.27 11.50 34.07
CA VAL A 292 -10.08 10.99 34.77
C VAL A 292 -10.25 9.52 35.17
N ILE A 293 -11.46 9.08 35.52
CA ILE A 293 -11.77 7.67 35.83
C ILE A 293 -11.54 6.75 34.62
N LEU A 294 -11.59 7.28 33.39
CA LEU A 294 -11.27 6.51 32.18
C LEU A 294 -9.79 6.16 32.07
N LEU A 295 -8.90 6.80 32.83
CA LEU A 295 -7.47 6.49 32.82
C LEU A 295 -7.21 5.17 33.53
N VAL A 296 -6.70 4.19 32.81
CA VAL A 296 -6.36 2.88 33.36
C VAL A 296 -4.91 2.55 33.05
N ASP A 297 -4.28 1.80 33.96
CA ASP A 297 -2.98 1.20 33.69
C ASP A 297 -3.11 0.22 32.52
N GLY A 298 -2.40 0.50 31.44
CA GLY A 298 -2.40 -0.30 30.21
C GLY A 298 -1.87 -1.72 30.44
N ALA A 299 -1.04 -1.93 31.47
CA ALA A 299 -0.57 -3.25 31.88
C ALA A 299 -1.66 -4.06 32.62
N ALA A 300 -2.57 -3.39 33.33
CA ALA A 300 -3.63 -4.06 34.10
C ALA A 300 -4.84 -4.45 33.25
N THR A 301 -5.12 -3.72 32.16
CA THR A 301 -6.33 -3.89 31.34
C THR A 301 -6.18 -4.83 30.14
N ALA A 302 -4.98 -5.39 29.91
CA ALA A 302 -4.66 -6.17 28.70
C ALA A 302 -4.87 -5.40 27.36
N ALA A 303 -5.18 -4.10 27.42
CA ALA A 303 -5.15 -3.18 26.27
C ALA A 303 -3.74 -3.10 25.69
N ILE A 304 -2.73 -3.26 26.57
CA ILE A 304 -1.38 -3.68 26.22
C ILE A 304 -1.21 -5.07 26.84
N ARG A 305 -1.03 -6.13 26.01
CA ARG A 305 -0.85 -7.50 26.53
C ARG A 305 0.51 -7.65 27.21
N THR A 306 0.63 -7.18 28.44
CA THR A 306 1.71 -7.56 29.34
C THR A 306 1.45 -8.99 29.80
N HIS A 307 2.33 -9.93 29.46
CA HIS A 307 2.29 -11.25 30.09
C HIS A 307 2.55 -11.07 31.60
N PRO A 308 1.74 -11.70 32.47
CA PRO A 308 2.05 -11.69 33.89
C PRO A 308 3.42 -12.32 34.10
N GLY A 309 4.32 -11.54 34.68
CA GLY A 309 5.62 -12.02 35.11
C GLY A 309 5.40 -13.24 35.99
N ARG A 310 5.89 -14.38 35.54
CA ARG A 310 5.93 -15.63 36.30
C ARG A 310 6.76 -15.35 37.55
N THR A 311 6.08 -14.94 38.63
CA THR A 311 6.63 -14.89 39.97
C THR A 311 7.16 -16.29 40.25
N ARG A 312 8.48 -16.42 40.15
CA ARG A 312 9.19 -17.61 40.58
C ARG A 312 9.08 -17.58 42.10
N GLY A 313 7.99 -18.18 42.60
CA GLY A 313 7.82 -18.50 44.01
C GLY A 313 9.03 -19.30 44.44
N ARG A 314 9.99 -18.62 45.06
CA ARG A 314 11.09 -19.25 45.76
C ARG A 314 10.50 -19.74 47.08
N GLY A 315 9.80 -20.88 46.99
CA GLY A 315 9.37 -21.64 48.14
C GLY A 315 10.60 -22.10 48.89
N SER A 316 10.93 -21.38 49.96
CA SER A 316 11.75 -21.90 51.03
C SER A 316 10.90 -22.88 51.84
N SER A 317 11.20 -24.17 51.75
CA SER A 317 10.85 -25.14 52.78
C SER A 317 11.70 -26.40 52.65
N ARG A 318 12.72 -26.45 53.52
CA ARG A 318 13.16 -27.59 54.34
C ARG A 318 13.08 -29.01 53.75
N SER A 319 14.24 -29.64 53.62
CA SER A 319 14.66 -30.80 54.43
C SER A 319 16.18 -30.86 54.48
#